data_AF-A0A0F9MJ98-F1
#
_entry.id   AF-A0A0F9MJ98-F1
#
_cell.length_a   1.000
_cell.length_b   1.000
_cell.length_c   1.000
_cell.angle_alpha   90.00
_cell.angle_beta   90.00
_cell.angle_gamma   90.00
#
_symmetry.space_group_name_H-M   'P 1'
#
loop_
_entity.id
_entity.type
_entity.pdbx_description
1 polymer ?
#
loop_
_entity_poly.entity_id
_entity_poly.type
_entity_poly.pdbx_seq_one_letter_code
_entity_poly.pdbx_strand_id
1 'polypeptide(L)'
;MKRTEFKINEFFSLQLEGIKTFIYVNGKKFTPCKYVLFNILVDDIDQYVTINSIDEIMDNLDHLLEEYPDTITPEVEFWAHCSNLQAWVKYGYNTDLLDLSLSFSLLKELAHEGDLQAKRVFKDEIAKRLMRGDFNIIRYLIVDGYLEFLTYEEIISILSSENFNFSLAPPKRHFY
;
A
#
# COMPACT_ATOMS: atom_id res chain seq x y z
N MET A 1 -16.88 21.90 15.37
CA MET A 1 -16.14 20.65 15.65
C MET A 1 -14.66 20.93 15.55
N LYS A 2 -13.87 20.50 16.54
CA LYS A 2 -12.42 20.69 16.56
C LYS A 2 -11.82 19.73 15.53
N ARG A 3 -11.18 20.25 14.48
CA ARG A 3 -10.42 19.44 13.52
C ARG A 3 -9.01 19.28 14.07
N THR A 4 -8.54 18.03 14.15
CA THR A 4 -7.15 17.73 14.51
C THR A 4 -6.43 17.34 13.24
N GLU A 5 -5.36 18.05 12.90
CA GLU A 5 -4.50 17.75 11.76
C GLU A 5 -3.12 17.32 12.26
N PHE A 6 -2.55 16.33 11.59
CA PHE A 6 -1.19 15.89 11.79
C PHE A 6 -0.47 15.86 10.44
N LYS A 7 0.50 16.76 10.27
CA LYS A 7 1.31 16.84 9.06
C LYS A 7 2.52 15.92 9.19
N ILE A 8 2.65 14.94 8.29
CA ILE A 8 3.80 14.02 8.25
C ILE A 8 4.95 14.65 7.47
N ASN A 9 4.66 15.16 6.27
CA ASN A 9 5.62 15.87 5.42
C ASN A 9 4.91 16.96 4.60
N GLU A 10 5.59 17.55 3.62
CA GLU A 10 5.00 18.63 2.80
C GLU A 10 3.81 18.19 1.93
N PHE A 11 3.78 16.94 1.51
CA PHE A 11 2.75 16.36 0.64
C PHE A 11 1.73 15.51 1.39
N PHE A 12 1.96 15.11 2.64
CA PHE A 12 1.20 14.06 3.31
C PHE A 12 0.77 14.48 4.72
N SER A 13 -0.53 14.41 4.99
CA SER A 13 -1.12 14.68 6.31
C SER A 13 -2.31 13.79 6.62
N LEU A 14 -2.70 13.75 7.88
CA LEU A 14 -3.91 13.10 8.37
C LEU A 14 -4.80 14.14 9.06
N GLN A 15 -6.11 13.97 8.93
CA GLN A 15 -7.08 14.79 9.67
C GLN A 15 -8.15 13.92 10.32
N LEU A 16 -8.43 14.18 11.59
CA LEU A 16 -9.57 13.62 12.31
C LEU A 16 -10.80 14.49 12.03
N GLU A 17 -11.78 13.90 11.34
CA GLU A 17 -13.04 14.54 10.98
C GLU A 17 -14.22 13.78 11.60
N GLY A 18 -14.73 14.30 12.71
CA GLY A 18 -15.75 13.62 13.50
C GLY A 18 -15.13 12.40 14.19
N ILE A 19 -15.53 11.20 13.78
CA ILE A 19 -15.03 9.94 14.32
C ILE A 19 -14.05 9.21 13.39
N LYS A 20 -13.77 9.77 12.20
CA LYS A 20 -12.96 9.10 11.17
C LYS A 20 -11.67 9.85 10.91
N THR A 21 -10.60 9.10 10.74
CA THR A 21 -9.30 9.61 10.28
C THR A 21 -9.23 9.54 8.77
N PHE A 22 -8.85 10.64 8.13
CA PHE A 22 -8.67 10.72 6.69
C PHE A 22 -7.23 11.08 6.34
N ILE A 23 -6.74 10.45 5.27
CA ILE A 23 -5.47 10.76 4.65
C ILE A 23 -5.65 11.87 3.62
N TYR A 24 -4.71 12.81 3.61
CA TYR A 24 -4.62 13.90 2.68
C TYR A 24 -3.28 13.86 1.95
N VAL A 25 -3.32 14.01 0.62
CA VAL A 25 -2.15 14.14 -0.24
C VAL A 25 -2.22 15.49 -0.96
N ASN A 26 -1.18 16.31 -0.82
CA ASN A 26 -1.10 17.70 -1.26
C ASN A 26 -2.36 18.53 -0.91
N GLY A 27 -2.86 18.35 0.32
CA GLY A 27 -4.07 19.02 0.81
C GLY A 27 -5.39 18.51 0.22
N LYS A 28 -5.37 17.53 -0.67
CA LYS A 28 -6.58 16.87 -1.21
C LYS A 28 -6.91 15.64 -0.39
N LYS A 29 -8.19 15.48 -0.04
CA LYS A 29 -8.69 14.30 0.66
C LYS A 29 -8.51 13.07 -0.23
N PHE A 30 -7.76 12.08 0.24
CA PHE A 30 -7.42 10.89 -0.52
C PHE A 30 -8.33 9.71 -0.15
N THR A 31 -8.20 9.18 1.06
CA THR A 31 -8.95 7.99 1.51
C THR A 31 -9.13 7.99 3.03
N PRO A 32 -10.16 7.34 3.60
CA PRO A 32 -10.20 7.04 5.02
C PRO A 32 -8.99 6.15 5.42
N CYS A 33 -8.35 6.46 6.54
CA CYS A 33 -7.33 5.57 7.10
C CYS A 33 -8.05 4.38 7.75
N LYS A 34 -7.98 3.21 7.10
CA LYS A 34 -8.40 1.96 7.72
C LYS A 34 -7.31 1.45 8.65
N TYR A 35 -7.70 0.69 9.68
CA TYR A 35 -6.82 0.14 10.71
C TYR A 35 -5.48 -0.35 10.17
N VAL A 36 -4.40 0.21 10.70
CA VAL A 36 -3.06 -0.36 10.56
C VAL A 36 -2.73 -1.00 11.90
N LEU A 37 -3.16 -2.25 12.11
CA LEU A 37 -2.61 -3.07 13.18
C LEU A 37 -1.44 -3.86 12.60
N PHE A 38 -0.22 -3.44 12.90
CA PHE A 38 0.95 -4.31 12.78
C PHE A 38 1.54 -4.55 14.17
N ASN A 39 1.29 -5.74 14.71
CA ASN A 39 2.32 -6.47 15.45
C ASN A 39 1.94 -7.97 15.58
N ILE A 40 2.84 -8.85 15.10
CA ILE A 40 2.96 -10.29 15.42
C ILE A 40 1.98 -11.25 14.73
N LEU A 41 2.44 -11.89 13.64
CA LEU A 41 2.30 -13.34 13.44
C LEU A 41 3.58 -13.82 12.72
N VAL A 42 4.60 -14.10 13.53
CA VAL A 42 5.95 -14.52 13.10
C VAL A 42 6.06 -16.04 12.93
N ASP A 43 5.02 -16.83 13.19
CA ASP A 43 5.19 -18.30 13.28
C ASP A 43 4.47 -19.16 12.22
N ASP A 44 3.82 -18.59 11.19
CA ASP A 44 3.08 -19.42 10.21
C ASP A 44 3.12 -18.91 8.76
N ILE A 45 4.28 -18.40 8.32
CA ILE A 45 4.49 -17.88 6.95
C ILE A 45 4.15 -18.92 5.87
N ASP A 46 4.25 -20.22 6.17
CA ASP A 46 4.02 -21.30 5.20
C ASP A 46 2.54 -21.53 4.84
N GLN A 47 1.57 -21.02 5.60
CA GLN A 47 0.14 -21.16 5.28
C GLN A 47 -0.41 -20.00 4.43
N TYR A 48 0.30 -18.87 4.37
CA TYR A 48 -0.15 -17.66 3.65
C TYR A 48 0.41 -17.55 2.22
N VAL A 49 1.29 -18.48 1.81
CA VAL A 49 1.85 -18.58 0.45
C VAL A 49 0.77 -18.90 -0.60
N THR A 50 -0.42 -19.34 -0.18
CA THR A 50 -1.55 -19.67 -1.06
C THR A 50 -2.68 -18.62 -1.04
N ILE A 51 -2.42 -17.40 -0.55
CA ILE A 51 -3.39 -16.30 -0.60
C ILE A 51 -2.97 -15.35 -1.72
N ASN A 52 -3.86 -15.11 -2.69
CA ASN A 52 -3.49 -14.45 -3.94
C ASN A 52 -3.26 -12.93 -3.79
N SER A 53 -3.55 -12.33 -2.63
CA SER A 53 -3.08 -10.99 -2.25
C SER A 53 -3.25 -10.74 -0.75
N ILE A 54 -2.55 -9.72 -0.24
CA ILE A 54 -2.73 -9.20 1.13
C ILE A 54 -4.14 -8.63 1.34
N ASP A 55 -4.84 -8.21 0.28
CA ASP A 55 -6.21 -7.68 0.34
C ASP A 55 -7.21 -8.71 0.88
N GLU A 56 -7.03 -9.99 0.55
CA GLU A 56 -7.89 -11.08 1.03
C GLU A 56 -7.71 -11.33 2.54
N ILE A 57 -6.55 -10.93 3.10
CA ILE A 57 -6.30 -10.95 4.55
C ILE A 57 -6.98 -9.75 5.22
N MET A 58 -6.97 -8.58 4.57
CA MET A 58 -7.60 -7.36 5.10
C MET A 58 -9.10 -7.48 5.23
N ASP A 59 -9.79 -8.08 4.26
CA ASP A 59 -11.24 -8.28 4.33
C ASP A 59 -11.63 -9.18 5.52
N ASN A 60 -10.82 -10.22 5.79
CA ASN A 60 -11.01 -11.08 6.96
C ASN A 60 -10.64 -10.38 8.28
N LEU A 61 -9.63 -9.49 8.26
CA LEU A 61 -9.24 -8.71 9.42
C LEU A 61 -10.28 -7.62 9.76
N ASP A 62 -10.88 -6.97 8.75
CA ASP A 62 -11.99 -6.02 8.92
C ASP A 62 -13.14 -6.71 9.68
N HIS A 63 -13.49 -7.95 9.33
CA HIS A 63 -14.49 -8.75 10.05
C HIS A 63 -14.11 -9.12 11.49
N LEU A 64 -12.83 -9.44 11.76
CA LEU A 64 -12.35 -9.74 13.12
C LEU A 64 -12.31 -8.50 14.03
N LEU A 65 -12.12 -7.32 13.44
CA LEU A 65 -12.06 -6.05 14.16
C LEU A 65 -13.42 -5.43 14.43
N GLU A 66 -14.47 -5.81 13.68
CA GLU A 66 -15.86 -5.54 14.06
C GLU A 66 -16.23 -6.19 15.41
N GLU A 67 -15.47 -7.19 15.86
CA GLU A 67 -15.62 -7.85 17.16
C GLU A 67 -14.77 -7.23 18.29
N TYR A 68 -13.87 -6.28 17.97
CA TYR A 68 -13.04 -5.60 18.98
C TYR A 68 -13.84 -4.51 19.72
N PRO A 69 -13.76 -4.43 21.05
CA PRO A 69 -14.67 -3.63 21.86
C PRO A 69 -14.51 -2.12 21.61
N ASP A 70 -15.63 -1.40 21.67
CA ASP A 70 -15.91 0.06 21.60
C ASP A 70 -15.05 0.98 22.54
N THR A 71 -13.80 0.64 22.80
CA THR A 71 -12.99 1.15 23.92
C THR A 71 -11.89 2.12 23.52
N ILE A 72 -11.62 2.28 22.22
CA ILE A 72 -10.64 3.25 21.71
C ILE A 72 -11.38 4.50 21.23
N THR A 73 -11.06 5.67 21.80
CA THR A 73 -11.67 6.91 21.31
C THR A 73 -11.08 7.30 19.94
N PRO A 74 -11.83 8.01 19.09
CA PRO A 74 -11.34 8.44 17.78
C PRO A 74 -10.02 9.22 17.84
N GLU A 75 -9.78 9.96 18.93
CA GLU A 75 -8.53 10.68 19.13
C GLU A 75 -7.34 9.75 19.39
N VAL A 76 -7.52 8.69 20.19
CA VAL A 76 -6.45 7.71 20.45
C VAL A 76 -6.14 6.93 19.17
N GLU A 77 -7.18 6.51 18.45
CA GLU A 77 -7.05 5.84 17.16
C GLU A 77 -6.31 6.72 16.14
N PHE A 78 -6.68 8.01 16.06
CA PHE A 78 -6.00 8.99 15.21
C PHE A 78 -4.49 9.06 15.49
N TRP A 79 -4.08 9.10 16.75
CA TRP A 79 -2.65 9.13 17.10
C TRP A 79 -1.92 7.84 16.74
N ALA A 80 -2.59 6.68 16.84
CA ALA A 80 -2.04 5.41 16.39
C ALA A 80 -1.82 5.41 14.86
N HIS A 81 -2.82 5.83 14.08
CA HIS A 81 -2.70 6.00 12.62
C HIS A 81 -1.57 6.94 12.23
N CYS A 82 -1.47 8.09 12.90
CA CYS A 82 -0.41 9.07 12.66
C CYS A 82 0.97 8.47 12.91
N SER A 83 1.12 7.70 13.99
CA SER A 83 2.40 7.07 14.35
C SER A 83 2.83 6.02 13.33
N ASN A 84 1.90 5.21 12.84
CA ASN A 84 2.19 4.17 11.85
C ASN A 84 2.59 4.78 10.49
N LEU A 85 1.80 5.74 9.98
CA LEU A 85 2.11 6.42 8.72
C LEU A 85 3.39 7.26 8.83
N GLN A 86 3.65 7.88 9.99
CA GLN A 86 4.91 8.59 10.23
C GLN A 86 6.10 7.63 10.23
N ALA A 87 5.98 6.44 10.84
CA ALA A 87 7.01 5.42 10.80
C ALA A 87 7.27 4.94 9.36
N TRP A 88 6.22 4.67 8.60
CA TRP A 88 6.32 4.31 7.19
C TRP A 88 7.13 5.32 6.38
N VAL A 89 6.83 6.61 6.49
CA VAL A 89 7.61 7.68 5.82
C VAL A 89 9.05 7.74 6.35
N LYS A 90 9.24 7.67 7.67
CA LYS A 90 10.57 7.75 8.30
C LYS A 90 11.50 6.62 7.84
N TYR A 91 10.96 5.44 7.60
CA TYR A 91 11.70 4.29 7.07
C TYR A 91 11.71 4.26 5.54
N GLY A 92 11.50 5.41 4.90
CA GLY A 92 11.64 5.59 3.47
C GLY A 92 10.58 4.90 2.65
N TYR A 93 9.32 4.97 3.12
CA TYR A 93 8.16 4.34 2.49
C TYR A 93 8.29 2.82 2.37
N ASN A 94 8.91 2.18 3.37
CA ASN A 94 9.05 0.73 3.39
C ASN A 94 7.67 0.05 3.34
N THR A 95 7.36 -0.59 2.22
CA THR A 95 6.07 -1.22 1.94
C THR A 95 5.76 -2.43 2.82
N ASP A 96 6.74 -2.91 3.60
CA ASP A 96 6.55 -3.97 4.60
C ASP A 96 5.91 -3.44 5.91
N LEU A 97 5.84 -2.12 6.11
CA LEU A 97 5.35 -1.49 7.35
C LEU A 97 3.89 -1.05 7.30
N LEU A 98 3.24 -1.19 6.15
CA LEU A 98 1.85 -0.82 5.92
C LEU A 98 1.20 -1.88 5.05
N ASP A 99 -0.13 -1.87 5.04
CA ASP A 99 -0.87 -2.62 4.02
C ASP A 99 -0.33 -2.29 2.61
N LEU A 100 -0.15 -3.32 1.78
CA LEU A 100 0.41 -3.19 0.44
C LEU A 100 -0.49 -2.37 -0.48
N SER A 101 -1.81 -2.50 -0.38
CA SER A 101 -2.76 -1.77 -1.22
C SER A 101 -2.72 -0.27 -0.93
N LEU A 102 -2.70 0.07 0.36
CA LEU A 102 -2.58 1.44 0.84
C LEU A 102 -1.20 2.01 0.52
N SER A 103 -0.13 1.25 0.76
CA SER A 103 1.24 1.66 0.44
C SER A 103 1.39 1.99 -1.04
N PHE A 104 0.93 1.10 -1.91
CA PHE A 104 1.09 1.23 -3.35
C PHE A 104 0.29 2.42 -3.90
N SER A 105 -0.96 2.59 -3.44
CA SER A 105 -1.81 3.71 -3.85
C SER A 105 -1.30 5.06 -3.32
N LEU A 106 -0.81 5.13 -2.06
CA LEU A 106 -0.19 6.35 -1.53
C LEU A 106 1.12 6.70 -2.24
N LEU A 107 1.97 5.71 -2.53
CA LEU A 107 3.21 5.92 -3.28
C LEU A 107 2.93 6.51 -4.67
N LYS A 108 1.89 6.03 -5.36
CA LYS A 108 1.45 6.56 -6.65
C LYS A 108 1.08 8.05 -6.54
N GLU A 109 0.21 8.39 -5.59
CA GLU A 109 -0.25 9.77 -5.42
C GLU A 109 0.88 10.71 -4.98
N LEU A 110 1.71 10.29 -4.03
CA LEU A 110 2.87 11.08 -3.58
C LEU A 110 3.88 11.29 -4.71
N ALA A 111 4.14 10.26 -5.53
CA ALA A 111 5.00 10.36 -6.70
C ALA A 111 4.45 11.33 -7.75
N HIS A 112 3.13 11.35 -7.94
CA HIS A 112 2.44 12.26 -8.86
C HIS A 112 2.54 13.72 -8.39
N GLU A 113 2.38 13.96 -7.08
CA GLU A 113 2.45 15.29 -6.48
C GLU A 113 3.90 15.81 -6.29
N GLY A 114 4.91 14.99 -6.62
CA GLY A 114 6.30 15.42 -6.76
C GLY A 114 7.26 14.93 -5.67
N ASP A 115 6.82 14.06 -4.76
CA ASP A 115 7.71 13.46 -3.77
C ASP A 115 8.73 12.52 -4.46
N LEU A 116 9.99 12.96 -4.52
CA LEU A 116 11.05 12.25 -5.21
C LEU A 116 11.41 10.90 -4.56
N GLN A 117 11.25 10.78 -3.24
CA GLN A 117 11.53 9.54 -2.54
C GLN A 117 10.40 8.54 -2.75
N ALA A 118 9.14 8.98 -2.65
CA ALA A 118 7.98 8.15 -2.98
C ALA A 118 8.04 7.70 -4.45
N LYS A 119 8.41 8.59 -5.38
CA LYS A 119 8.59 8.23 -6.79
C LYS A 119 9.63 7.15 -7.01
N ARG A 120 10.77 7.20 -6.31
CA ARG A 120 11.80 6.14 -6.40
C ARG A 120 11.26 4.81 -5.90
N VAL A 121 10.69 4.79 -4.70
CA VAL A 121 10.15 3.56 -4.09
C VAL A 121 9.00 2.99 -4.93
N PHE A 122 8.14 3.84 -5.47
CA PHE A 122 7.05 3.42 -6.35
C PHE A 122 7.55 2.71 -7.61
N LYS A 123 8.59 3.25 -8.25
CA LYS A 123 9.24 2.63 -9.41
C LYS A 123 9.85 1.28 -9.06
N ASP A 124 10.51 1.17 -7.91
CA ASP A 124 11.07 -0.09 -7.41
C ASP A 124 9.97 -1.14 -7.19
N GLU A 125 8.82 -0.73 -6.65
CA GLU A 125 7.67 -1.60 -6.44
C GLU A 125 7.01 -2.07 -7.75
N ILE A 126 6.97 -1.21 -8.78
CA ILE A 126 6.56 -1.60 -10.14
C ILE A 126 7.57 -2.60 -10.72
N ALA A 127 8.86 -2.31 -10.59
CA ALA A 127 9.93 -3.17 -11.09
C ALA A 127 9.88 -4.57 -10.45
N LYS A 128 9.75 -4.66 -9.13
CA LYS A 128 9.59 -5.95 -8.41
C LYS A 128 8.40 -6.76 -8.94
N ARG A 129 7.26 -6.11 -9.19
CA ARG A 129 6.05 -6.77 -9.74
C ARG A 129 6.26 -7.24 -11.18
N LEU A 130 6.93 -6.43 -11.99
CA LEU A 130 7.28 -6.79 -13.37
C LEU A 130 8.26 -7.97 -13.40
N MET A 131 9.29 -7.97 -12.54
CA MET A 131 10.28 -9.05 -12.42
C MET A 131 9.67 -10.41 -12.07
N ARG A 132 8.60 -10.43 -11.26
CA ARG A 132 7.88 -11.67 -10.92
C ARG A 132 7.24 -12.35 -12.12
N GLY A 133 7.00 -11.62 -13.22
CA GLY A 133 6.60 -12.17 -14.50
C GLY A 133 5.21 -12.82 -14.53
N ASP A 134 4.34 -12.53 -13.55
CA ASP A 134 2.93 -12.95 -13.57
C ASP A 134 2.16 -12.18 -14.65
N PHE A 135 1.54 -12.91 -15.59
CA PHE A 135 0.85 -12.32 -16.73
C PHE A 135 -0.30 -11.38 -16.33
N ASN A 136 -1.07 -11.70 -15.29
CA ASN A 136 -2.18 -10.86 -14.84
C ASN A 136 -1.66 -9.56 -14.22
N ILE A 137 -0.58 -9.64 -13.44
CA ILE A 137 0.08 -8.47 -12.87
C ILE A 137 0.68 -7.61 -13.98
N ILE A 138 1.37 -8.19 -14.96
CA ILE A 138 1.94 -7.44 -16.09
C ILE A 138 0.84 -6.75 -16.89
N ARG A 139 -0.25 -7.47 -17.22
CA ARG A 139 -1.39 -6.91 -17.93
C ARG A 139 -2.00 -5.75 -17.15
N TYR A 140 -2.18 -5.90 -15.84
CA TYR A 140 -2.66 -4.85 -14.95
C TYR A 140 -1.75 -3.62 -14.99
N LEU A 141 -0.43 -3.79 -14.84
CA LEU A 141 0.55 -2.70 -14.89
C LEU A 141 0.52 -1.94 -16.23
N ILE A 142 0.29 -2.64 -17.35
CA ILE A 142 0.17 -2.03 -18.67
C ILE A 142 -1.14 -1.27 -18.83
N VAL A 143 -2.28 -1.93 -18.55
CA VAL A 143 -3.62 -1.38 -18.80
C VAL A 143 -3.88 -0.14 -17.95
N ASP A 144 -3.40 -0.13 -16.71
CA ASP A 144 -3.61 0.97 -15.78
C ASP A 144 -2.51 2.06 -15.89
N GLY A 145 -1.61 1.95 -16.88
CA GLY A 145 -0.61 2.98 -17.19
C GLY A 145 0.57 3.05 -16.22
N TYR A 146 0.80 2.03 -15.38
CA TYR A 146 1.89 2.05 -14.39
C TYR A 146 3.29 2.04 -15.04
N LEU A 147 3.43 1.53 -16.27
CA LEU A 147 4.71 1.57 -16.96
C LEU A 147 5.15 2.98 -17.36
N GLU A 148 4.23 3.96 -17.40
CA GLU A 148 4.57 5.36 -17.70
C GLU A 148 5.48 6.00 -16.64
N PHE A 149 5.57 5.40 -15.46
CA PHE A 149 6.47 5.83 -14.39
C PHE A 149 7.92 5.35 -14.56
N LEU A 150 8.16 4.41 -15.47
CA LEU A 150 9.47 3.87 -15.81
C LEU A 150 9.96 4.44 -17.15
N THR A 151 11.26 4.65 -17.28
CA THR A 151 11.85 4.97 -18.60
C THR A 151 11.94 3.71 -19.45
N TYR A 152 12.12 3.90 -20.76
CA TYR A 152 12.35 2.79 -21.68
C TYR A 152 13.55 1.94 -21.25
N GLU A 153 14.65 2.57 -20.85
CA GLU A 153 15.86 1.89 -20.40
C GLU A 153 15.63 1.07 -19.12
N GLU A 154 14.82 1.59 -18.19
CA GLU A 154 14.46 0.87 -16.97
C GLU A 154 13.62 -0.37 -17.26
N ILE A 155 12.63 -0.25 -18.16
CA ILE A 155 11.82 -1.38 -18.61
C ILE A 155 12.71 -2.45 -19.25
N ILE A 156 13.58 -2.06 -20.19
CA ILE A 156 14.49 -3.00 -20.86
C ILE A 156 15.44 -3.67 -19.87
N SER A 157 15.98 -2.92 -18.90
CA SER A 157 16.84 -3.46 -17.85
C SER A 157 16.12 -4.53 -17.03
N ILE A 158 14.86 -4.29 -16.65
CA ILE A 158 14.04 -5.24 -15.90
C ILE A 158 13.77 -6.51 -16.72
N LEU A 159 13.30 -6.35 -17.96
CA LEU A 159 12.92 -7.46 -18.83
C LEU A 159 14.12 -8.31 -19.31
N SER A 160 15.31 -7.70 -19.36
CA SER A 160 16.55 -8.39 -19.74
C SER A 160 17.26 -9.01 -18.53
N SER A 161 16.76 -8.82 -17.31
CA SER A 161 17.38 -9.34 -16.11
C SER A 161 17.25 -10.87 -16.03
N GLU A 162 18.28 -11.54 -15.54
CA GLU A 162 18.26 -13.00 -15.30
C GLU A 162 17.21 -13.40 -14.24
N ASN A 163 16.75 -12.44 -13.45
CA ASN A 163 15.71 -12.61 -12.42
C ASN A 163 14.29 -12.45 -12.96
N PHE A 164 14.10 -12.07 -14.22
CA PHE A 164 12.78 -11.99 -14.84
C PHE A 164 12.21 -13.40 -15.07
N ASN A 165 11.13 -13.73 -14.35
CA ASN A 165 10.56 -15.07 -14.37
C ASN A 165 9.16 -15.08 -15.01
N PHE A 166 9.10 -15.16 -16.34
CA PHE A 166 7.82 -15.17 -17.05
C PHE A 166 7.03 -16.46 -16.79
N SER A 167 5.85 -16.34 -16.19
CA SER A 167 4.97 -17.47 -15.88
C SER A 167 3.64 -17.37 -16.65
N LEU A 168 3.39 -18.40 -17.47
CA LEU A 168 2.08 -18.65 -18.11
C LEU A 168 1.24 -19.56 -17.22
N ALA A 169 1.08 -19.24 -15.93
CA ALA A 169 0.13 -19.97 -15.12
C ALA A 169 -1.29 -19.73 -15.67
N PRO A 170 -2.07 -20.79 -16.00
CA PRO A 170 -3.44 -20.61 -16.46
C PRO A 170 -4.25 -19.89 -15.38
N PRO A 171 -5.25 -19.07 -15.75
CA PRO A 171 -6.08 -18.37 -14.77
C PRO A 171 -6.67 -19.39 -13.81
N LYS A 172 -6.46 -19.20 -12.50
CA LYS A 172 -7.20 -19.94 -11.47
C LYS A 172 -8.68 -19.66 -11.73
N ARG A 173 -9.39 -20.62 -12.34
CA ARG A 173 -10.84 -20.53 -12.51
C ARG A 173 -11.44 -20.53 -11.11
N HIS A 174 -11.91 -19.38 -10.65
CA HIS A 174 -12.88 -19.34 -9.57
C HIS A 174 -14.16 -19.97 -10.13
N PHE A 175 -14.37 -21.26 -9.80
CA PHE A 175 -15.67 -21.89 -9.95
C PHE A 175 -16.56 -21.32 -8.84
N TYR A 176 -17.53 -20.50 -9.25
CA TYR A 176 -18.70 -20.15 -8.44
C TYR A 176 -19.59 -21.38 -8.27
#